data_AF-A0A1D7Y4E4-F1
#
_entry.id   AF-A0A1D7Y4E4-F1
#
_cell.length_a   1.000
_cell.length_b   1.000
_cell.length_c   1.000
_cell.angle_alpha   90.00
_cell.angle_beta   90.00
_cell.angle_gamma   90.00
#
_symmetry.space_group_name_H-M   'P 1'
#
loop_
_entity.id
_entity.type
_entity.pdbx_description
1 polymer ?
#
loop_
_entity_poly.entity_id
_entity_poly.type
_entity_poly.pdbx_seq_one_letter_code
_entity_poly.pdbx_strand_id
1 'polypeptide(L)'
;MTDSTRRPLAVFDLDNTLADTAHRQHFLEVRPKNWAAFFAAAPADPPLAEGIALAMESARTCEVVYLTGRPERCRRDTLDWLAAHGLPEGRVHMRGNADRRPARFTKLEILRGLAQDRDIRVLVDDDELVCDDAERAGFTVVRARWAAKSEALQDAQEREGRT
;
A
#
# COMPACT_ATOMS: atom_id res chain seq x y z
N MET A 1 -21.50 5.51 16.31
CA MET A 1 -20.80 5.33 17.60
C MET A 1 -19.65 4.39 17.33
N THR A 2 -18.41 4.89 17.34
CA THR A 2 -17.22 4.05 17.19
C THR A 2 -17.09 3.16 18.43
N ASP A 3 -16.89 1.87 18.22
CA ASP A 3 -16.64 0.92 19.30
C ASP A 3 -15.25 1.20 19.89
N SER A 4 -15.19 2.04 20.92
CA SER A 4 -13.97 2.51 21.57
C SER A 4 -13.17 1.40 22.27
N THR A 5 -13.68 0.17 22.29
CA THR A 5 -13.00 -1.01 22.85
C THR A 5 -12.05 -1.68 21.85
N ARG A 6 -12.18 -1.39 20.56
CA ARG A 6 -11.32 -2.00 19.53
C ARG A 6 -10.03 -1.21 19.37
N ARG A 7 -8.91 -1.93 19.25
CA ARG A 7 -7.60 -1.34 18.93
C ARG A 7 -7.72 -0.47 17.66
N PRO A 8 -7.02 0.66 17.56
CA PRO A 8 -7.02 1.46 16.34
C PRO A 8 -6.32 0.71 15.19
N LEU A 9 -6.51 1.20 13.97
CA LEU A 9 -5.89 0.66 12.77
C LEU A 9 -4.56 1.36 12.48
N ALA A 10 -3.55 0.59 12.12
CA ALA A 10 -2.36 1.10 11.44
C ALA A 10 -2.40 0.58 10.01
N VAL A 11 -2.52 1.49 9.04
CA VAL A 11 -2.71 1.16 7.63
C VAL A 11 -1.38 1.29 6.91
N PHE A 12 -0.97 0.25 6.20
CA PHE A 12 0.29 0.21 5.46
C PHE A 12 0.04 -0.07 3.98
N ASP A 13 0.63 0.74 3.12
CA ASP A 13 0.85 0.36 1.73
C ASP A 13 1.90 -0.77 1.62
N LEU A 14 2.00 -1.41 0.45
CA LEU A 14 2.99 -2.43 0.16
C LEU A 14 4.14 -1.93 -0.72
N ASP A 15 3.85 -1.40 -1.90
CA ASP A 15 4.87 -1.20 -2.94
C ASP A 15 5.73 0.01 -2.55
N ASN A 16 7.06 -0.16 -2.43
CA ASN A 16 8.00 0.81 -1.88
C ASN A 16 7.76 1.26 -0.42
N THR A 17 6.73 0.73 0.23
CA THR A 17 6.47 0.92 1.67
C THR A 17 6.97 -0.27 2.48
N LEU A 18 6.49 -1.48 2.19
CA LEU A 18 6.93 -2.73 2.84
C LEU A 18 7.79 -3.60 1.91
N ALA A 19 7.59 -3.48 0.60
CA ALA A 19 8.17 -4.33 -0.43
C ALA A 19 8.89 -3.46 -1.47
N ASP A 20 10.18 -3.70 -1.68
CA ASP A 20 10.98 -2.99 -2.67
C ASP A 20 10.59 -3.44 -4.09
N THR A 21 10.18 -2.48 -4.91
CA THR A 21 9.75 -2.75 -6.29
C THR A 21 10.86 -2.55 -7.33
N ALA A 22 12.06 -2.12 -6.92
CA ALA A 22 13.11 -1.67 -7.82
C ALA A 22 13.41 -2.65 -8.96
N HIS A 23 13.49 -3.96 -8.68
CA HIS A 23 13.85 -4.95 -9.71
C HIS A 23 12.81 -5.08 -10.82
N ARG A 24 11.56 -4.67 -10.58
CA ARG A 24 10.46 -4.77 -11.56
C ARG A 24 10.09 -3.44 -12.21
N GLN A 25 10.67 -2.32 -11.79
CA GLN A 25 10.35 -0.98 -12.35
C GLN A 25 10.63 -0.87 -13.85
N HIS A 26 11.63 -1.58 -14.36
CA HIS A 26 11.97 -1.62 -15.79
C HIS A 26 10.78 -2.03 -16.70
N PHE A 27 9.80 -2.77 -16.18
CA PHE A 27 8.57 -3.10 -16.93
C PHE A 27 7.69 -1.88 -17.23
N LEU A 28 7.86 -0.78 -16.48
CA LEU A 28 7.11 0.47 -16.62
C LEU A 28 7.88 1.55 -17.39
N GLU A 29 9.16 1.33 -17.68
CA GLU A 29 10.00 2.24 -18.47
C GLU A 29 9.78 2.05 -19.98
N VAL A 30 9.34 0.86 -20.39
CA VAL A 30 9.04 0.52 -21.79
C VAL A 30 7.64 1.00 -22.20
N ARG A 31 7.46 1.27 -23.51
CA ARG A 31 6.15 1.62 -24.09
C ARG A 31 5.70 0.57 -25.11
N PRO A 32 4.49 -0.01 -24.97
CA PRO A 32 3.55 0.19 -23.86
C PRO A 32 4.08 -0.43 -22.55
N LYS A 33 3.72 0.17 -21.40
CA LYS A 33 4.09 -0.35 -20.07
C LYS A 33 3.57 -1.77 -19.88
N ASN A 34 4.42 -2.67 -19.39
CA ASN A 34 4.10 -4.08 -19.16
C ASN A 34 3.63 -4.34 -17.73
N TRP A 35 2.41 -3.90 -17.45
CA TRP A 35 1.76 -4.08 -16.15
C TRP A 35 1.59 -5.55 -15.74
N ALA A 36 1.40 -6.45 -16.69
CA ALA A 36 1.22 -7.87 -16.40
C ALA A 36 2.51 -8.44 -15.82
N ALA A 37 3.66 -8.16 -16.44
CA ALA A 37 4.96 -8.58 -15.96
C ALA A 37 5.36 -7.87 -14.66
N PHE A 38 5.05 -6.57 -14.53
CA PHE A 38 5.29 -5.82 -13.29
C PHE A 38 4.62 -6.48 -12.09
N PHE A 39 3.35 -6.86 -12.19
CA PHE A 39 2.65 -7.51 -11.08
C PHE A 39 3.03 -8.98 -10.91
N ALA A 40 3.33 -9.71 -11.98
CA ALA A 40 3.79 -11.09 -11.90
C ALA A 40 5.16 -11.23 -11.20
N ALA A 41 5.97 -10.18 -11.19
CA ALA A 41 7.26 -10.14 -10.51
C ALA A 41 7.18 -9.74 -9.02
N ALA A 42 6.01 -9.33 -8.53
CA ALA A 42 5.79 -8.89 -7.14
C ALA A 42 6.11 -9.94 -6.05
N PRO A 43 5.92 -11.26 -6.27
CA PRO A 43 6.33 -12.27 -5.26
C PRO A 43 7.82 -12.25 -4.92
N ALA A 44 8.66 -11.68 -5.79
CA ALA A 44 10.10 -11.59 -5.61
C ALA A 44 10.57 -10.27 -5.01
N ASP A 45 9.66 -9.38 -4.60
CA ASP A 45 10.02 -8.11 -3.96
C ASP A 45 10.81 -8.36 -2.66
N PRO A 46 12.02 -7.78 -2.50
CA PRO A 46 12.71 -7.78 -1.22
C PRO A 46 11.92 -7.00 -0.16
N PRO A 47 11.95 -7.41 1.13
CA PRO A 47 11.34 -6.62 2.20
C PRO A 47 12.16 -5.35 2.50
N LEU A 48 11.47 -4.24 2.79
CA LEU A 48 12.07 -2.99 3.24
C LEU A 48 12.12 -2.95 4.76
N ALA A 49 13.33 -3.09 5.34
CA ALA A 49 13.54 -3.30 6.77
C ALA A 49 12.86 -2.24 7.65
N GLU A 50 12.91 -0.97 7.26
CA GLU A 50 12.28 0.16 7.96
C GLU A 50 10.76 0.01 8.02
N GLY A 51 10.13 -0.31 6.89
CA GLY A 51 8.69 -0.52 6.79
C GLY A 51 8.23 -1.74 7.60
N ILE A 52 8.96 -2.86 7.49
CA ILE A 52 8.68 -4.07 8.27
C ILE A 52 8.76 -3.80 9.77
N ALA A 53 9.84 -3.14 10.23
CA ALA A 53 10.01 -2.81 11.63
C ALA A 53 8.86 -1.92 12.16
N LEU A 54 8.42 -0.94 11.38
CA LEU A 54 7.29 -0.07 11.73
C LEU A 54 5.96 -0.83 11.78
N ALA A 55 5.72 -1.78 10.87
CA ALA A 55 4.54 -2.64 10.91
C ALA A 55 4.51 -3.53 12.17
N MET A 56 5.64 -4.14 12.51
CA MET A 56 5.79 -4.98 13.70
C MET A 56 5.63 -4.18 15.00
N GLU A 57 6.19 -2.98 15.05
CA GLU A 57 6.00 -2.01 16.14
C GLU A 57 4.53 -1.65 16.31
N SER A 58 3.88 -1.25 15.21
CA SER A 58 2.49 -0.82 15.21
C SER A 58 1.54 -1.94 15.67
N ALA A 59 1.81 -3.19 15.30
CA ALA A 59 1.01 -4.34 15.69
C ALA A 59 0.90 -4.58 17.21
N ARG A 60 1.83 -4.01 18.00
CA ARG A 60 1.77 -4.10 19.47
C ARG A 60 0.61 -3.32 20.07
N THR A 61 0.16 -2.26 19.40
CA THR A 61 -0.89 -1.36 19.91
C THR A 61 -2.06 -1.19 18.95
N CYS A 62 -1.89 -1.54 17.68
CA CYS A 62 -2.87 -1.41 16.60
C CYS A 62 -3.20 -2.77 15.97
N GLU A 63 -4.34 -2.83 15.30
CA GLU A 63 -4.59 -3.86 14.28
C GLU A 63 -3.99 -3.38 12.97
N VAL A 64 -3.17 -4.22 12.32
CA VAL A 64 -2.55 -3.87 11.03
C VAL A 64 -3.54 -4.14 9.90
N VAL A 65 -3.63 -3.17 8.98
CA VAL A 65 -4.40 -3.27 7.75
C VAL A 65 -3.48 -2.93 6.59
N TYR A 66 -3.53 -3.72 5.53
CA TYR A 66 -2.76 -3.49 4.32
C TYR A 66 -3.65 -2.85 3.26
N LEU A 67 -3.20 -1.77 2.63
CA LEU A 67 -3.92 -1.02 1.61
C LEU A 67 -3.01 -0.81 0.40
N THR A 68 -3.15 -1.65 -0.63
CA THR A 68 -2.23 -1.67 -1.76
C THR A 68 -2.91 -1.37 -3.09
N GLY A 69 -2.15 -0.72 -3.97
CA GLY A 69 -2.48 -0.53 -5.37
C GLY A 69 -2.46 -1.82 -6.21
N ARG A 70 -1.86 -2.90 -5.70
CA ARG A 70 -1.86 -4.20 -6.38
C ARG A 70 -3.29 -4.63 -6.69
N PRO A 71 -3.55 -5.15 -7.90
CA PRO A 71 -4.88 -5.57 -8.29
C PRO A 71 -5.29 -6.87 -7.59
N GLU A 72 -6.58 -7.10 -7.42
CA GLU A 72 -7.14 -8.27 -6.72
C GLU A 72 -6.62 -9.62 -7.23
N ARG A 73 -6.29 -9.75 -8.51
CA ARG A 73 -5.66 -10.97 -9.06
C ARG A 73 -4.33 -11.34 -8.39
N CYS A 74 -3.65 -10.38 -7.75
CA CYS A 74 -2.42 -10.59 -7.00
C CYS A 74 -2.64 -10.97 -5.53
N ARG A 75 -3.89 -11.10 -5.06
CA ARG A 75 -4.20 -11.32 -3.65
C ARG A 75 -3.49 -12.52 -3.06
N ARG A 76 -3.47 -13.65 -3.77
CA ARG A 76 -2.82 -14.88 -3.29
C ARG A 76 -1.33 -14.65 -3.07
N ASP A 77 -0.66 -14.16 -4.10
CA ASP A 77 0.77 -13.83 -4.07
C ASP A 77 1.12 -12.82 -2.98
N THR A 78 0.31 -11.78 -2.81
CA THR A 78 0.48 -10.78 -1.74
C THR A 78 0.36 -11.40 -0.35
N LEU A 79 -0.64 -12.25 -0.11
CA LEU A 79 -0.82 -12.91 1.18
C LEU A 79 0.32 -13.90 1.47
N ASP A 80 0.74 -14.67 0.47
CA ASP A 80 1.86 -15.60 0.61
C ASP A 80 3.17 -14.83 0.89
N TRP A 81 3.39 -13.68 0.25
CA TRP A 81 4.54 -12.81 0.51
C TRP A 81 4.54 -12.23 1.93
N LEU A 82 3.40 -11.73 2.41
CA LEU A 82 3.24 -11.21 3.78
C LEU A 82 3.54 -12.30 4.81
N ALA A 83 3.01 -13.51 4.60
CA ALA A 83 3.25 -14.64 5.50
C ALA A 83 4.70 -15.10 5.48
N ALA A 84 5.32 -15.20 4.30
CA ALA A 84 6.72 -15.62 4.14
C ALA A 84 7.70 -14.68 4.86
N HIS A 85 7.38 -13.39 4.94
CA HIS A 85 8.20 -12.38 5.62
C HIS A 85 7.79 -12.13 7.08
N GLY A 86 6.83 -12.91 7.61
CA GLY A 86 6.44 -12.85 9.02
C GLY A 86 5.71 -11.57 9.44
N LEU A 87 5.02 -10.92 8.49
CA LEU A 87 4.26 -9.71 8.78
C LEU A 87 3.05 -10.01 9.67
N PRO A 88 2.57 -9.02 10.46
CA PRO A 88 1.38 -9.18 11.28
C PRO A 88 0.15 -9.58 10.45
N GLU A 89 -0.69 -10.45 10.98
CA GLU A 89 -1.98 -10.75 10.34
C GLU A 89 -2.83 -9.48 10.23
N GLY A 90 -3.47 -9.30 9.07
CA GLY A 90 -4.24 -8.10 8.78
C GLY A 90 -5.11 -8.25 7.54
N ARG A 91 -6.19 -7.47 7.49
CA ARG A 91 -7.02 -7.38 6.27
C ARG A 91 -6.21 -6.70 5.16
N VAL A 92 -6.30 -7.24 3.94
CA VAL A 92 -5.67 -6.66 2.75
C VAL A 92 -6.75 -6.08 1.84
N HIS A 93 -6.76 -4.75 1.72
CA HIS A 93 -7.54 -4.00 0.75
C HIS A 93 -6.70 -3.81 -0.51
N MET A 94 -7.27 -4.19 -1.65
CA MET A 94 -6.58 -4.19 -2.94
C MET A 94 -7.42 -3.48 -3.98
N ARG A 95 -6.78 -3.08 -5.07
CA ARG A 95 -7.45 -2.47 -6.21
C ARG A 95 -8.30 -3.50 -6.95
N GLY A 96 -9.53 -3.14 -7.31
CA GLY A 96 -10.36 -3.99 -8.17
C GLY A 96 -9.68 -4.26 -9.53
N ASN A 97 -9.79 -5.47 -10.06
CA ASN A 97 -9.08 -5.87 -11.30
C ASN A 97 -9.36 -4.97 -12.53
N ALA A 98 -10.54 -4.35 -12.58
CA ALA A 98 -10.96 -3.43 -13.64
C ALA A 98 -10.83 -1.94 -13.26
N ASP A 99 -10.44 -1.62 -12.03
CA ASP A 99 -10.33 -0.23 -11.57
C ASP A 99 -9.06 0.41 -12.16
N ARG A 100 -9.28 1.47 -12.97
CA ARG A 100 -8.22 2.22 -13.65
C ARG A 100 -8.07 3.64 -13.11
N ARG A 101 -8.63 3.96 -11.94
CA ARG A 101 -8.50 5.29 -11.32
C ARG A 101 -7.11 5.45 -10.68
N PRO A 102 -6.56 6.67 -10.57
CA PRO A 102 -5.35 6.91 -9.77
C PRO A 102 -5.44 6.38 -8.33
N ALA A 103 -4.33 5.89 -7.78
CA ALA A 103 -4.28 5.22 -6.47
C ALA A 103 -4.84 6.08 -5.34
N ARG A 104 -4.51 7.38 -5.31
CA ARG A 104 -5.05 8.37 -4.38
C ARG A 104 -6.57 8.32 -4.21
N PHE A 105 -7.34 8.09 -5.27
CA PHE A 105 -8.80 8.05 -5.16
C PHE A 105 -9.29 6.77 -4.49
N THR A 106 -8.82 5.62 -4.95
CA THR A 106 -9.24 4.32 -4.40
C THR A 106 -8.75 4.15 -2.96
N LYS A 107 -7.51 4.54 -2.66
CA LYS A 107 -6.95 4.48 -1.30
C LYS A 107 -7.71 5.42 -0.34
N LEU A 108 -7.98 6.66 -0.74
CA LEU A 108 -8.71 7.61 0.10
C LEU A 108 -10.17 7.18 0.35
N GLU A 109 -10.83 6.59 -0.66
CA GLU A 109 -12.17 6.01 -0.52
C GLU A 109 -12.18 4.91 0.55
N ILE A 110 -11.21 3.99 0.49
CA ILE A 110 -11.08 2.89 1.47
C ILE A 110 -10.74 3.43 2.86
N LEU A 111 -9.80 4.37 2.99
CA LEU A 111 -9.44 4.99 4.26
C LEU A 111 -10.64 5.65 4.93
N ARG A 112 -11.43 6.41 4.17
CA ARG A 112 -12.66 7.04 4.67
C ARG A 112 -13.69 5.99 5.12
N GLY A 113 -13.84 4.90 4.38
CA GLY A 113 -14.71 3.79 4.76
C GLY A 113 -14.27 3.14 6.08
N LEU A 114 -12.98 2.83 6.22
CA LEU A 114 -12.42 2.28 7.46
C LEU A 114 -12.60 3.21 8.66
N ALA A 115 -12.44 4.52 8.43
CA ALA A 115 -12.55 5.56 9.46
C ALA A 115 -13.99 5.78 9.97
N GLN A 116 -15.02 5.26 9.29
CA GLN A 116 -16.40 5.34 9.77
C GLN A 116 -16.62 4.51 11.04
N ASP A 117 -15.93 3.37 11.14
CA ASP A 117 -16.15 2.40 12.22
C ASP A 117 -14.98 2.31 13.20
N ARG A 118 -13.76 2.72 12.79
CA ARG A 118 -12.52 2.51 13.55
C ARG A 118 -11.62 3.75 13.48
N ASP A 119 -10.94 4.05 14.59
CA ASP A 119 -9.85 5.04 14.60
C ASP A 119 -8.68 4.53 13.73
N ILE A 120 -8.17 5.40 12.84
CA ILE A 120 -6.96 5.14 12.06
C ILE A 120 -5.82 5.91 12.73
N ARG A 121 -4.94 5.19 13.42
CA ARG A 121 -3.77 5.75 14.10
C ARG A 121 -2.85 6.43 13.10
N VAL A 122 -2.57 5.74 12.00
CA VAL A 122 -1.57 6.13 11.02
C VAL A 122 -1.83 5.45 9.69
N LEU A 123 -1.60 6.18 8.61
CA LEU A 123 -1.34 5.65 7.27
C LEU A 123 0.16 5.73 6.99
N VAL A 124 0.74 4.65 6.49
CA VAL A 124 2.13 4.61 5.99
C VAL A 124 2.09 4.32 4.50
N ASP A 125 2.58 5.25 3.67
CA ASP A 125 2.51 5.18 2.21
C ASP A 125 3.71 5.92 1.59
N ASP A 126 4.23 5.44 0.46
CA ASP A 126 5.33 6.08 -0.28
C ASP A 126 4.83 7.10 -1.31
N ASP A 127 3.58 6.95 -1.75
CA ASP A 127 2.96 7.82 -2.74
C ASP A 127 2.63 9.17 -2.11
N GLU A 128 3.41 10.18 -2.50
CA GLU A 128 3.29 11.54 -1.96
C GLU A 128 1.91 12.16 -2.21
N LEU A 129 1.20 11.79 -3.29
CA LEU A 129 -0.13 12.32 -3.58
C LEU A 129 -1.22 11.61 -2.78
N VAL A 130 -1.06 10.31 -2.51
CA VAL A 130 -1.88 9.59 -1.53
C VAL A 130 -1.70 10.22 -0.15
N CYS A 131 -0.44 10.45 0.26
CA CYS A 131 -0.10 11.07 1.54
C CYS A 131 -0.74 12.46 1.68
N ASP A 132 -0.56 13.32 0.67
CA ASP A 132 -1.14 14.66 0.63
C ASP A 132 -2.67 14.64 0.77
N ASP A 133 -3.35 13.77 0.01
CA ASP A 133 -4.82 13.67 0.05
C ASP A 133 -5.33 13.10 1.38
N ALA A 134 -4.59 12.16 1.98
CA ALA A 134 -4.90 11.62 3.30
C ALA A 134 -4.73 12.67 4.41
N GLU A 135 -3.63 13.43 4.41
CA GLU A 135 -3.41 14.54 5.35
C GLU A 135 -4.50 15.62 5.20
N ARG A 136 -4.86 16.00 3.97
CA ARG A 136 -5.97 16.93 3.70
C ARG A 136 -7.32 16.42 4.22
N ALA A 137 -7.49 15.10 4.27
CA ALA A 137 -8.69 14.46 4.83
C ALA A 137 -8.62 14.28 6.36
N GLY A 138 -7.53 14.71 7.02
CA GLY A 138 -7.37 14.68 8.46
C GLY A 138 -6.70 13.42 9.02
N PHE A 139 -6.12 12.58 8.16
CA PHE A 139 -5.38 11.39 8.61
C PHE A 139 -3.95 11.74 9.03
N THR A 140 -3.45 11.05 10.07
CA THR A 140 -2.03 11.07 10.40
C THR A 140 -1.28 10.19 9.42
N VAL A 141 -0.21 10.72 8.80
CA VAL A 141 0.55 10.03 7.76
C VAL A 141 2.03 9.93 8.13
N VAL A 142 2.63 8.78 7.84
CA VAL A 142 4.08 8.59 7.77
C VAL A 142 4.43 8.37 6.29
N ARG A 143 5.19 9.29 5.71
CA ARG A 143 5.63 9.19 4.32
C ARG A 143 6.82 8.25 4.21
N ALA A 144 6.64 7.10 3.56
CA ALA A 144 7.66 6.08 3.39
C ALA A 144 8.69 6.53 2.34
N ARG A 145 9.85 7.02 2.80
CA ARG A 145 10.91 7.56 1.93
C ARG A 145 12.21 6.75 1.96
N TRP A 146 12.13 5.49 2.41
CA TRP A 146 13.27 4.59 2.55
C TRP A 146 13.54 3.75 1.30
N ALA A 147 12.55 3.58 0.41
CA ALA A 147 12.77 2.95 -0.90
C ALA A 147 13.43 3.91 -1.90
N ALA A 148 14.10 3.36 -2.90
CA ALA A 148 14.60 4.13 -4.03
C ALA A 148 13.42 4.75 -4.81
N LYS A 149 13.49 6.05 -5.10
CA LYS A 149 12.45 6.75 -5.86
C LYS A 149 12.34 6.21 -7.28
N SER A 150 11.12 6.08 -7.76
CA SER A 150 10.82 5.68 -9.14
C SER A 150 9.87 6.68 -9.79
N GLU A 151 10.41 7.56 -10.63
CA GLU A 151 9.59 8.49 -11.41
C GLU A 151 8.62 7.74 -12.33
N ALA A 152 9.07 6.64 -12.93
CA ALA A 152 8.26 5.82 -13.81
C ALA A 152 7.04 5.21 -13.09
N LEU A 153 7.22 4.69 -11.87
CA LEU A 153 6.11 4.15 -11.08
C LEU A 153 5.15 5.25 -10.61
N GLN A 154 5.68 6.37 -10.11
CA GLN A 154 4.88 7.52 -9.68
C GLN A 154 4.02 8.07 -10.82
N ASP A 155 4.60 8.31 -11.99
CA ASP A 155 3.85 8.76 -13.17
C ASP A 155 2.79 7.72 -13.59
N ALA A 156 3.08 6.43 -13.40
CA ALA A 156 2.18 5.35 -13.76
C ALA A 156 0.98 5.22 -12.82
N GLN A 157 1.19 5.41 -11.51
CA GLN A 157 0.14 5.50 -10.49
C GLN A 157 -0.82 6.65 -10.76
N GLU A 158 -0.28 7.78 -11.20
CA GLU A 158 -1.06 9.02 -11.27
C GLU A 158 -1.72 9.30 -12.61
N ARG A 159 -1.05 8.96 -13.73
CA ARG A 159 -1.56 9.29 -15.06
C ARG A 159 -2.28 8.14 -15.75
N GLU A 160 -1.88 6.91 -15.44
CA GLU A 160 -2.39 5.73 -16.14
C GLU A 160 -3.34 4.89 -15.27
N GLY A 161 -3.33 5.08 -13.95
CA GLY A 161 -4.27 4.48 -13.01
C GLY A 161 -4.22 2.95 -12.98
N ARG A 162 -3.05 2.36 -13.19
CA ARG A 162 -2.89 0.89 -13.31
C ARG A 162 -2.15 0.24 -12.13
N THR A 163 -1.86 1.04 -11.12
CA THR A 163 -1.23 0.74 -9.83
C THR A 163 -1.97 1.50 -8.79
#